data_AF-A0A090S635-F1
#
_entry.id   AF-A0A090S635-F1
#
_cell.length_a   1.000
_cell.length_b   1.000
_cell.length_c   1.000
_cell.angle_alpha   90.00
_cell.angle_beta   90.00
_cell.angle_gamma   90.00
#
_symmetry.space_group_name_H-M   'P 1'
#
loop_
_entity.id
_entity.type
_entity.pdbx_description
1 polymer ?
#
loop_
_entity_poly.entity_id
_entity_poly.type
_entity_poly.pdbx_seq_one_letter_code
_entity_poly.pdbx_strand_id
1 'polypeptide(L)'
;MTLQTCNASDYNQHWQKIKVVSGTEIYRFQKRNATGYSIDGNGGAAEGQLLYLWDSSDSNVNQQWVLNNIDSTSGNKLAIDTAFDDGTGHGSYPATNAIDGSTAWSSRWAASGSPVNLTINFKKPVMYLK
;
A
#
# COMPACT_ATOMS: atom_id res chain seq x y z
N MET A 1 -19.95 -10.27 -12.43
CA MET A 1 -18.89 -9.29 -12.77
C MET A 1 -17.63 -10.06 -13.14
N THR A 2 -16.85 -9.63 -14.13
CA THR A 2 -15.66 -10.36 -14.61
C THR A 2 -14.49 -9.41 -14.83
N LEU A 3 -13.27 -9.95 -14.76
CA LEU A 3 -12.05 -9.21 -15.13
C LEU A 3 -11.85 -9.27 -16.64
N GLN A 4 -11.38 -8.18 -17.23
CA GLN A 4 -11.11 -8.02 -18.66
C GLN A 4 -9.82 -7.22 -18.85
N THR A 5 -9.27 -7.23 -20.07
CA THR A 5 -8.15 -6.36 -20.43
C THR A 5 -8.52 -4.89 -20.24
N CYS A 6 -7.63 -4.13 -19.61
CA CYS A 6 -7.83 -2.73 -19.33
C CYS A 6 -8.07 -1.92 -20.62
N ASN A 7 -9.14 -1.14 -20.65
CA ASN A 7 -9.46 -0.22 -21.73
C ASN A 7 -10.06 1.07 -21.17
N ALA A 8 -9.33 2.18 -21.30
CA ALA A 8 -9.74 3.49 -20.79
C ALA A 8 -10.95 4.10 -21.52
N SER A 9 -11.39 3.53 -22.64
CA SER A 9 -12.64 3.92 -23.33
C SER A 9 -13.82 2.99 -23.01
N ASP A 10 -13.59 1.87 -22.32
CA ASP A 10 -14.65 0.96 -21.90
C ASP A 10 -15.24 1.42 -20.57
N TYR A 11 -16.36 2.14 -20.64
CA TYR A 11 -17.05 2.61 -19.45
C TYR A 11 -17.61 1.50 -18.56
N ASN A 12 -17.65 0.24 -19.02
CA ASN A 12 -17.97 -0.89 -18.14
C ASN A 12 -16.85 -1.22 -17.14
N GLN A 13 -15.64 -0.67 -17.34
CA GLN A 13 -14.51 -0.79 -16.44
C GLN A 13 -14.36 0.43 -15.52
N HIS A 14 -15.23 1.43 -15.68
CA HIS A 14 -15.15 2.69 -14.96
C HIS A 14 -16.10 2.74 -13.76
N TRP A 15 -15.53 3.06 -12.59
CA TRP A 15 -16.25 3.17 -11.33
C TRP A 15 -16.07 4.57 -10.74
N GLN A 16 -17.14 5.13 -10.20
CA GLN A 16 -17.10 6.32 -9.36
C GLN A 16 -17.11 5.89 -7.90
N LYS A 17 -16.08 6.31 -7.17
CA LYS A 17 -15.99 6.15 -5.71
C LYS A 17 -16.88 7.22 -5.06
N ILE A 18 -17.95 6.80 -4.37
CA ILE A 18 -18.89 7.71 -3.69
C ILE A 18 -18.78 7.50 -2.19
N LYS A 19 -18.47 8.57 -1.46
CA LYS A 19 -18.33 8.54 0.00
C LYS A 19 -19.70 8.35 0.62
N VAL A 20 -19.85 7.30 1.44
CA VAL A 20 -21.12 6.98 2.10
C VAL A 20 -21.16 7.54 3.52
N VAL A 21 -20.04 7.44 4.25
CA VAL A 21 -19.93 7.94 5.62
C VAL A 21 -18.83 8.99 5.71
N SER A 22 -19.20 10.22 6.07
CA SER A 22 -18.26 11.33 6.25
C SER A 22 -17.19 11.01 7.29
N GLY A 23 -15.95 11.42 7.06
CA GLY A 23 -14.82 11.20 7.97
C GLY A 23 -14.28 9.76 8.07
N THR A 24 -14.86 8.80 7.35
CA THR A 24 -14.36 7.41 7.27
C THR A 24 -13.67 7.15 5.95
N GLU A 25 -13.16 5.94 5.68
CA GLU A 25 -12.81 5.46 4.33
C GLU A 25 -13.84 4.46 3.77
N ILE A 26 -15.12 4.70 4.04
CA ILE A 26 -16.24 3.88 3.56
C ILE A 26 -16.87 4.50 2.30
N TYR A 27 -17.00 3.68 1.26
CA TYR A 27 -17.49 4.10 -0.05
C TYR A 27 -18.33 3.02 -0.71
N ARG A 28 -19.20 3.45 -1.61
CA ARG A 28 -19.75 2.57 -2.66
C ARG A 28 -19.10 2.87 -4.00
N PHE A 29 -19.03 1.85 -4.85
CA PHE A 29 -18.50 1.96 -6.21
C PHE A 29 -19.63 1.94 -7.21
N GLN A 30 -20.02 3.11 -7.69
CA GLN A 30 -21.09 3.29 -8.68
C GLN A 30 -20.55 3.12 -10.09
N LYS A 31 -21.31 2.43 -10.95
CA LYS A 31 -20.96 2.27 -12.36
C LYS A 31 -21.10 3.61 -13.10
N ARG A 32 -20.04 4.09 -13.76
CA ARG A 32 -20.05 5.45 -14.37
C ARG A 32 -21.06 5.62 -15.51
N ASN A 33 -21.27 4.60 -16.34
CA ASN A 33 -22.25 4.64 -17.43
C ASN A 33 -23.64 4.13 -17.05
N ALA A 34 -23.87 3.76 -15.79
CA ALA A 34 -25.15 3.30 -15.29
C ALA A 34 -25.28 3.64 -13.80
N THR A 35 -25.49 4.93 -13.51
CA THR A 35 -25.44 5.50 -12.15
C THR A 35 -26.47 4.89 -11.19
N GLY A 36 -27.49 4.20 -11.70
CA GLY A 36 -28.41 3.40 -10.89
C GLY A 36 -27.75 2.22 -10.17
N TYR A 37 -26.56 1.76 -10.57
CA TYR A 37 -25.98 0.52 -10.08
C TYR A 37 -24.64 0.70 -9.34
N SER A 38 -24.47 -0.04 -8.24
CA SER A 38 -23.22 -0.12 -7.47
C SER A 38 -22.78 -1.58 -7.28
N ILE A 39 -21.49 -1.80 -7.00
CA ILE A 39 -20.95 -3.13 -6.63
C ILE A 39 -21.53 -3.56 -5.29
N ASP A 40 -22.18 -4.73 -5.27
CA ASP A 40 -22.84 -5.31 -4.12
C ASP A 40 -22.19 -6.66 -3.75
N GLY A 41 -21.91 -6.83 -2.46
CA GLY A 41 -21.30 -8.01 -1.86
C GLY A 41 -22.25 -9.19 -1.60
N ASN A 42 -23.52 -9.09 -2.00
CA ASN A 42 -24.60 -9.98 -1.58
C ASN A 42 -24.96 -9.83 -0.09
N GLY A 43 -26.04 -10.49 0.32
CA GLY A 43 -26.51 -10.50 1.70
C GLY A 43 -25.42 -10.86 2.70
N GLY A 44 -25.01 -9.88 3.51
CA GLY A 44 -24.00 -10.04 4.55
C GLY A 44 -22.56 -9.81 4.09
N ALA A 45 -22.34 -9.54 2.79
CA ALA A 45 -21.04 -9.24 2.20
C ALA A 45 -19.92 -10.18 2.68
N ALA A 46 -20.21 -11.48 2.77
CA ALA A 46 -19.28 -12.43 3.34
C ALA A 46 -18.10 -12.67 2.39
N GLU A 47 -16.94 -12.97 2.97
CA GLU A 47 -15.72 -13.23 2.21
C GLU A 47 -15.89 -14.41 1.25
N GLY A 48 -15.38 -14.27 0.03
CA GLY A 48 -15.46 -15.30 -1.01
C GLY A 48 -16.81 -15.41 -1.73
N GLN A 49 -17.79 -14.56 -1.39
CA GLN A 49 -19.06 -14.53 -2.13
C GLN A 49 -18.93 -13.85 -3.50
N LEU A 50 -19.82 -14.22 -4.42
CA LEU A 50 -19.91 -13.60 -5.73
C LEU A 50 -20.45 -12.17 -5.63
N LEU A 51 -19.75 -11.26 -6.28
CA LEU A 51 -20.15 -9.85 -6.40
C LEU A 51 -21.06 -9.64 -7.61
N TYR A 52 -22.05 -8.76 -7.47
CA TYR A 52 -22.95 -8.37 -8.55
C TYR A 52 -23.26 -6.86 -8.54
N LEU A 53 -24.05 -6.42 -9.52
CA LEU A 53 -24.53 -5.04 -9.60
C LEU A 53 -25.95 -4.97 -9.06
N TRP A 54 -26.19 -4.03 -8.16
CA TRP A 54 -27.50 -3.81 -7.57
C TRP A 54 -27.85 -2.33 -7.54
N ASP A 55 -29.14 -2.04 -7.36
CA ASP A 55 -29.65 -0.68 -7.21
C ASP A 55 -28.87 0.05 -6.11
N SER A 56 -28.33 1.21 -6.48
CA SER A 56 -27.44 1.99 -5.63
C SER A 56 -28.20 2.53 -4.43
N SER A 57 -27.66 2.30 -3.24
CA SER A 57 -28.20 2.87 -2.01
C SER A 57 -27.09 3.18 -1.02
N ASP A 58 -27.09 4.39 -0.46
CA ASP A 58 -26.16 4.75 0.62
C ASP A 58 -26.45 3.98 1.92
N SER A 59 -27.67 3.43 2.08
CA SER A 59 -28.07 2.63 3.26
C SER A 59 -27.85 1.13 3.08
N ASN A 60 -27.54 0.65 1.86
CA ASN A 60 -27.26 -0.77 1.64
C ASN A 60 -25.83 -1.10 2.08
N VAL A 61 -25.69 -1.72 3.25
CA VAL A 61 -24.40 -2.10 3.83
C VAL A 61 -23.61 -3.06 2.94
N ASN A 62 -24.26 -3.85 2.09
CA ASN A 62 -23.57 -4.76 1.17
C ASN A 62 -22.86 -4.02 0.03
N GLN A 63 -23.12 -2.71 -0.15
CA GLN A 63 -22.44 -1.86 -1.13
C GLN A 63 -21.34 -1.00 -0.50
N GLN A 64 -21.12 -1.11 0.81
CA GLN A 64 -20.17 -0.30 1.55
C GLN A 64 -18.83 -1.03 1.69
N TRP A 65 -17.81 -0.47 1.07
CA TRP A 65 -16.46 -1.00 1.05
C TRP A 65 -15.53 -0.08 1.84
N VAL A 66 -14.78 -0.65 2.77
CA VAL A 66 -13.72 0.04 3.50
C VAL A 66 -12.45 0.00 2.65
N LEU A 67 -11.90 1.16 2.29
CA LEU A 67 -10.60 1.23 1.63
C LEU A 67 -9.51 1.48 2.66
N ASN A 68 -8.76 0.43 2.96
CA ASN A 68 -7.60 0.53 3.83
C ASN A 68 -6.39 0.99 3.01
N ASN A 69 -5.81 2.12 3.36
CA ASN A 69 -4.54 2.53 2.78
C ASN A 69 -3.41 1.66 3.36
N ILE A 70 -2.87 0.76 2.53
CA ILE A 70 -1.76 -0.12 2.88
C ILE A 70 -0.39 0.57 2.85
N ASP A 71 -0.31 1.78 2.27
CA ASP A 71 0.90 2.60 2.25
C ASP A 71 0.99 3.51 3.48
N SER A 72 -0.16 3.82 4.11
CA SER A 72 -0.21 4.64 5.33
C SER A 72 0.15 3.88 6.61
N THR A 73 0.51 2.60 6.52
CA THR A 73 1.33 2.02 7.57
C THR A 73 2.70 2.70 7.55
N SER A 74 2.95 3.57 8.53
CA SER A 74 4.29 3.82 9.05
C SER A 74 5.05 2.51 9.43
N GLY A 75 4.44 1.33 9.25
CA GLY A 75 5.01 -0.01 9.45
C GLY A 75 5.49 -0.75 8.20
N ASN A 76 5.40 -0.20 6.98
CA ASN A 76 5.91 -0.88 5.76
C ASN A 76 7.17 -0.22 5.17
N LYS A 77 7.81 0.72 5.88
CA LYS A 77 9.24 0.93 5.68
C LYS A 77 9.94 -0.23 6.37
N LEU A 78 10.66 -1.05 5.61
CA LEU A 78 11.49 -2.11 6.16
C LEU A 78 12.53 -1.44 7.05
N ALA A 79 12.28 -1.44 8.37
CA ALA A 79 13.14 -0.76 9.31
C ALA A 79 14.50 -1.46 9.28
N ILE A 80 15.53 -0.71 8.92
CA ILE A 80 16.90 -1.19 9.02
C ILE A 80 17.25 -1.19 10.50
N ASP A 81 17.69 -2.33 11.01
CA ASP A 81 18.12 -2.48 12.41
C ASP A 81 19.55 -1.99 12.57
N THR A 82 20.44 -2.52 11.71
CA THR A 82 21.86 -2.20 11.73
C THR A 82 22.40 -2.22 10.31
N ALA A 83 23.26 -1.26 9.98
CA ALA A 83 24.18 -1.33 8.87
C ALA A 83 25.56 -1.70 9.43
N PHE A 84 26.19 -2.73 8.88
CA PHE A 84 27.51 -3.16 9.31
C PHE A 84 28.43 -3.37 8.11
N ASP A 85 29.71 -3.19 8.38
CA ASP A 85 30.79 -3.43 7.43
C ASP A 85 31.30 -4.87 7.59
N ASP A 86 31.56 -5.55 6.47
CA ASP A 86 32.04 -6.94 6.44
C ASP A 86 33.57 -7.05 6.58
N GLY A 87 34.24 -5.95 6.93
CA GLY A 87 35.69 -5.84 7.04
C GLY A 87 36.36 -5.16 5.83
N THR A 88 35.57 -4.64 4.88
CA THR A 88 36.06 -3.93 3.69
C THR A 88 35.95 -2.40 3.77
N GLY A 89 35.44 -1.88 4.88
CA GLY A 89 35.05 -0.49 5.03
C GLY A 89 36.18 0.47 5.39
N HIS A 90 35.91 1.75 5.17
CA HIS A 90 36.84 2.83 5.44
C HIS A 90 36.61 3.42 6.84
N GLY A 91 37.66 3.55 7.66
CA GLY A 91 37.55 4.03 9.05
C GLY A 91 36.89 5.41 9.21
N SER A 92 37.02 6.30 8.23
CA SER A 92 36.37 7.62 8.23
C SER A 92 34.92 7.63 7.73
N TYR A 93 34.42 6.51 7.19
CA TYR A 93 33.11 6.39 6.56
C TYR A 93 32.42 5.08 6.99
N PRO A 94 32.07 4.92 8.28
CA PRO A 94 31.49 3.68 8.79
C PRO A 94 30.11 3.37 8.18
N ALA A 95 29.75 2.08 8.11
CA ALA A 95 28.46 1.62 7.59
C ALA A 95 27.25 2.24 8.31
N THR A 96 27.37 2.60 9.58
CA THR A 96 26.31 3.27 10.36
C THR A 96 25.90 4.63 9.78
N ASN A 97 26.77 5.29 9.03
CA ASN A 97 26.45 6.54 8.33
C ASN A 97 25.37 6.37 7.26
N ALA A 98 25.16 5.15 6.74
CA ALA A 98 24.09 4.89 5.76
C ALA A 98 22.68 5.01 6.35
N ILE A 99 22.55 4.98 7.68
CA ILE A 99 21.26 4.95 8.39
C ILE A 99 21.14 6.01 9.49
N ASP A 100 22.05 6.98 9.56
CA ASP A 100 22.08 8.01 10.61
C ASP A 100 21.12 9.18 10.36
N GLY A 101 20.48 9.23 9.17
CA GLY A 101 19.55 10.28 8.78
C GLY A 101 20.21 11.61 8.40
N SER A 102 21.53 11.67 8.35
CA SER A 102 22.31 12.86 8.00
C SER A 102 22.58 12.93 6.50
N THR A 103 22.49 14.13 5.93
CA THR A 103 22.85 14.39 4.52
C THR A 103 24.22 15.05 4.39
N ALA A 104 24.93 15.23 5.49
CA ALA A 104 26.25 15.85 5.52
C ALA A 104 27.28 15.00 4.75
N TRP A 105 28.26 15.66 4.12
CA TRP A 105 29.32 14.96 3.39
C TRP A 105 30.14 14.03 4.29
N SER A 106 30.33 14.41 5.56
CA SER A 106 31.00 13.60 6.58
C SER A 106 30.23 12.33 6.98
N SER A 107 28.92 12.29 6.74
CA SER A 107 28.03 11.14 7.00
C SER A 107 27.83 10.25 5.77
N ARG A 108 28.80 10.19 4.86
CA ARG A 108 28.75 9.21 3.75
C ARG A 108 29.37 7.90 4.20
N TRP A 109 28.88 6.78 3.66
CA TRP A 109 29.42 5.44 3.89
C TRP A 109 30.55 5.08 2.88
N ALA A 110 30.60 5.74 1.73
CA ALA A 110 31.66 5.52 0.74
C ALA A 110 32.36 6.82 0.35
N ALA A 111 33.70 6.76 0.26
CA ALA A 111 34.51 7.76 -0.44
C ALA A 111 34.78 7.33 -1.87
N SER A 112 35.07 8.30 -2.73
CA SER A 112 35.46 8.06 -4.12
C SER A 112 36.76 7.25 -4.18
N GLY A 113 36.80 6.21 -5.02
CA GLY A 113 38.05 5.54 -5.41
C GLY A 113 38.32 4.14 -4.84
N SER A 114 37.41 3.55 -4.05
CA SER A 114 37.50 2.13 -3.66
C SER A 114 36.12 1.51 -3.49
N PRO A 115 35.82 0.35 -4.12
CA PRO A 115 34.58 -0.37 -3.87
C PRO A 115 34.49 -0.80 -2.40
N VAL A 116 33.35 -0.59 -1.77
CA VAL A 116 33.03 -1.05 -0.41
C VAL A 116 31.72 -1.82 -0.43
N ASN A 117 31.57 -2.84 0.43
CA ASN A 117 30.34 -3.62 0.55
C ASN A 117 29.47 -3.08 1.69
N LEU A 118 28.16 -2.95 1.47
CA LEU A 118 27.20 -2.65 2.53
C LEU A 118 26.38 -3.89 2.83
N THR A 119 26.41 -4.31 4.08
CA THR A 119 25.47 -5.31 4.58
C THR A 119 24.44 -4.66 5.49
N ILE A 120 23.17 -4.97 5.25
CA ILE A 120 22.02 -4.39 5.94
C ILE A 120 21.22 -5.50 6.62
N ASN A 121 21.00 -5.40 7.93
CA ASN A 121 20.06 -6.24 8.64
C ASN A 121 18.71 -5.53 8.77
N PHE A 122 17.64 -6.22 8.39
CA PHE A 122 16.28 -5.73 8.57
C PHE A 122 15.72 -6.17 9.91
N LYS A 123 14.93 -5.30 10.53
CA LYS A 123 14.14 -5.68 11.71
C LYS A 123 13.18 -6.79 11.33
N LYS A 124 13.16 -7.86 12.13
CA LYS A 124 12.23 -8.98 11.94
C LYS A 124 10.79 -8.42 11.98
N PRO A 125 9.95 -8.67 10.96
CA PRO A 125 8.56 -8.27 11.02
C PRO A 125 7.86 -9.01 12.16
N VAL A 126 7.08 -8.27 12.95
CA VAL A 126 6.20 -8.88 13.96
C VAL A 126 4.96 -9.36 13.22
N MET A 127 4.88 -10.67 12.99
CA MET A 127 3.71 -11.29 12.37
C MET A 127 2.66 -11.58 13.45
N TYR A 128 1.55 -10.85 13.44
CA TYR A 128 0.38 -11.21 14.24
C TYR A 128 -0.53 -12.10 13.39
N LEU A 129 -0.64 -13.38 13.74
CA LEU A 129 -1.70 -14.24 13.22
C LEU A 129 -3.00 -13.83 13.91
N LYS A 130 -4.02 -13.47 13.11
CA LYS A 130 -5.40 -13.31 13.57
C LYS A 130 -6.17 -14.58 13.28
#